data_AF-A0AA86MAA4-F1
#
_entry.id   AF-A0AA86MAA4-F1
#
_cell.length_a   1.000
_cell.length_b   1.000
_cell.length_c   1.000
_cell.angle_alpha   90.00
_cell.angle_beta   90.00
_cell.angle_gamma   90.00
#
_symmetry.space_group_name_H-M   'P 1'
#
loop_
_entity.id
_entity.type
_entity.pdbx_description
1 polymer ?
#
loop_
_entity_poly.entity_id
_entity_poly.type
_entity_poly.pdbx_seq_one_letter_code
_entity_poly.pdbx_strand_id
1 'polypeptide(L)'
;MIWVSLERLGKRIKLARLVRNLTQKQIAERAMISVETVRGIERGEPIGSFCGFLGILQALGASNQMDFVLLDDPTGTVLMQSRVRKKAAPIKPPEPTPYVPIRQKPKLTLVRKEPVKKGEIGEAITLEDMVKVIRESIEKSKKDPDPGNKK
;
A
#
# COMPACT_ATOMS: atom_id res chain seq x y z
N MET A 1 4.42 -22.08 26.95
CA MET A 1 4.71 -22.04 25.49
C MET A 1 5.58 -20.84 25.07
N ILE A 2 5.22 -19.59 25.39
CA ILE A 2 6.01 -18.40 24.99
C ILE A 2 7.39 -18.31 25.68
N TRP A 3 7.44 -18.66 26.96
CA TRP A 3 8.65 -18.59 27.79
C TRP A 3 9.83 -19.43 27.25
N VAL A 4 9.55 -20.62 26.71
CA VAL A 4 10.58 -21.49 26.11
C VAL A 4 11.19 -20.87 24.85
N SER A 5 10.39 -20.16 24.06
CA SER A 5 10.86 -19.47 22.87
C SER A 5 11.77 -18.29 23.21
N LEU A 6 11.43 -17.52 24.26
CA LEU A 6 12.27 -16.42 24.75
C LEU A 6 13.62 -16.92 25.27
N GLU A 7 13.64 -18.00 26.04
CA GLU A 7 14.88 -18.60 26.54
C GLU A 7 15.77 -19.10 25.40
N ARG A 8 15.19 -19.77 24.39
CA ARG A 8 15.93 -20.22 23.20
C ARG A 8 16.50 -19.05 22.40
N LEU A 9 15.73 -17.97 22.25
CA LEU A 9 16.17 -16.76 21.57
C LEU A 9 17.33 -16.10 22.34
N GLY A 10 17.20 -15.92 23.66
CA GLY A 10 18.24 -15.36 24.52
C GLY A 10 19.55 -16.13 24.44
N LYS A 11 19.48 -17.47 24.48
CA LYS A 11 20.66 -18.36 24.29
C LYS A 11 21.35 -18.13 22.94
N ARG A 12 20.59 -17.99 21.84
CA ARG A 12 21.15 -17.71 20.51
C ARG A 12 21.82 -16.35 20.43
N ILE A 13 21.23 -15.31 21.03
CA ILE A 13 21.83 -13.97 21.11
C ILE A 13 23.15 -14.01 21.89
N LYS A 14 23.15 -14.69 23.05
CA LYS A 14 24.36 -14.89 23.85
C LYS A 14 25.45 -15.60 23.07
N LEU A 15 25.12 -16.68 22.35
CA LEU A 15 26.07 -17.39 21.48
C LEU A 15 26.60 -16.49 20.38
N ALA A 16 25.72 -15.75 19.69
CA ALA A 16 26.11 -14.81 18.64
C ALA A 16 27.07 -13.73 19.16
N ARG A 17 26.84 -13.22 20.38
CA ARG A 17 27.74 -12.28 21.05
C ARG A 17 29.10 -12.90 21.36
N LEU A 18 29.11 -14.10 21.98
CA LEU A 18 30.34 -14.78 22.39
C LEU A 18 31.23 -15.12 21.20
N VAL A 19 30.65 -15.61 20.10
CA VAL A 19 31.39 -15.92 18.86
C VAL A 19 32.05 -14.67 18.27
N ARG A 20 31.48 -13.48 18.50
CA ARG A 20 31.99 -12.19 18.03
C ARG A 20 32.94 -11.50 19.02
N ASN A 21 33.25 -12.12 20.16
CA ASN A 21 34.05 -11.54 21.24
C ASN A 21 33.55 -10.17 21.72
N LEU A 22 32.23 -9.95 21.72
CA LEU A 22 31.64 -8.69 22.19
C LEU A 22 31.22 -8.80 23.65
N THR A 23 31.48 -7.76 24.43
CA THR A 23 30.97 -7.66 25.81
C THR A 23 29.51 -7.18 25.81
N GLN A 24 28.77 -7.49 26.89
CA GLN A 24 27.40 -6.98 27.06
C GLN A 24 27.37 -5.44 27.07
N LYS A 25 28.40 -4.80 27.64
CA LYS A 25 28.56 -3.34 27.67
C LYS A 25 28.69 -2.76 26.26
N GLN A 26 29.53 -3.34 25.41
CA GLN A 26 29.70 -2.87 24.02
C GLN A 26 28.42 -3.00 23.19
N ILE A 27 27.64 -4.06 23.38
CA ILE A 27 26.35 -4.20 22.69
C ILE A 27 25.35 -3.17 23.22
N ALA A 28 25.29 -3.00 24.53
CA ALA A 28 24.40 -2.04 25.17
C ALA A 28 24.65 -0.61 24.67
N GLU A 29 25.93 -0.20 24.57
CA GLU A 29 26.34 1.09 24.02
C GLU A 29 25.93 1.27 22.56
N ARG A 30 26.16 0.25 21.72
CA ARG A 30 25.79 0.31 20.28
C ARG A 30 24.29 0.31 20.05
N ALA A 31 23.53 -0.38 20.90
CA ALA A 31 22.08 -0.48 20.81
C ALA A 31 21.34 0.62 21.60
N MET A 32 22.06 1.54 22.27
CA MET A 32 21.50 2.61 23.11
C MET A 32 20.53 2.11 24.19
N ILE A 33 20.88 0.99 24.84
CA ILE A 33 20.08 0.37 25.90
C ILE A 33 20.93 0.11 27.15
N SER A 34 20.29 -0.20 28.27
CA SER A 34 21.01 -0.54 29.49
C SER A 34 21.67 -1.93 29.38
N VAL A 35 22.80 -2.11 30.08
CA VAL A 35 23.48 -3.41 30.18
C VAL A 35 22.59 -4.46 30.86
N GLU A 36 21.74 -4.03 31.80
CA GLU A 36 20.79 -4.91 32.48
C GLU A 36 19.77 -5.47 31.49
N THR A 37 19.28 -4.64 30.56
CA THR A 37 18.37 -5.07 29.50
C THR A 37 19.03 -6.14 28.61
N VAL A 38 20.28 -5.96 28.21
CA VAL A 38 21.02 -6.97 27.42
C VAL A 38 21.15 -8.29 28.22
N ARG A 39 21.48 -8.19 29.51
CA ARG A 39 21.61 -9.36 30.40
C ARG A 39 20.28 -10.10 30.55
N GLY A 40 19.18 -9.38 30.77
CA GLY A 40 17.84 -9.96 30.88
C GLY A 40 17.43 -10.69 29.59
N ILE A 41 17.69 -10.08 28.44
CA ILE A 41 17.40 -10.68 27.13
C ILE A 41 18.19 -11.99 26.92
N GLU A 42 19.48 -12.02 27.29
CA GLU A 42 20.28 -13.25 27.23
C GLU A 42 19.77 -14.36 28.16
N ARG A 43 19.09 -14.00 29.26
CA ARG A 43 18.41 -14.95 30.17
C ARG A 43 17.03 -15.38 29.68
N GLY A 44 16.49 -14.75 28.64
CA GLY A 44 15.13 -15.02 28.15
C GLY A 44 14.04 -14.26 28.91
N GLU A 45 14.39 -13.15 29.57
CA GLU A 45 13.40 -12.24 30.16
C GLU A 45 12.58 -11.55 29.07
N PRO A 46 11.35 -11.10 29.37
CA PRO A 46 10.51 -10.39 28.42
C PRO A 46 11.20 -9.11 27.94
N ILE A 47 11.26 -8.94 26.62
CA ILE A 47 11.79 -7.73 26.01
C ILE A 47 10.76 -6.62 26.15
N GLY A 48 11.13 -5.51 26.80
CA GLY A 48 10.25 -4.35 26.97
C GLY A 48 10.03 -3.53 25.69
N SER A 49 10.96 -3.58 24.73
CA SER A 49 10.86 -2.84 23.46
C SER A 49 11.44 -3.61 22.29
N PHE A 50 10.63 -3.78 21.24
CA PHE A 50 11.06 -4.39 19.98
C PHE A 50 12.19 -3.58 19.30
N CYS A 51 12.20 -2.25 19.45
CA CYS A 51 13.25 -1.39 18.93
C CYS A 51 14.61 -1.70 19.56
N GLY A 52 14.66 -1.92 20.88
CA GLY A 52 15.89 -2.32 21.57
C GLY A 52 16.41 -3.68 21.10
N PHE A 53 15.52 -4.61 20.80
CA PHE A 53 15.89 -5.90 20.21
C PHE A 53 16.51 -5.75 18.81
N LEU A 54 15.91 -4.93 17.94
CA LEU A 54 16.48 -4.63 16.62
C LEU A 54 17.84 -3.93 16.74
N GLY A 55 18.00 -3.02 17.70
CA GLY A 55 19.29 -2.39 18.01
C GLY A 55 20.37 -3.39 18.40
N ILE A 56 20.04 -4.42 19.19
CA ILE A 56 20.97 -5.51 19.52
C ILE A 56 21.38 -6.29 18.27
N LEU A 57 20.43 -6.62 17.39
CA LEU A 57 20.74 -7.32 16.14
C LEU A 57 21.63 -6.50 15.23
N GLN A 58 21.40 -5.19 15.14
CA GLN A 58 22.25 -4.27 14.40
C GLN A 58 23.66 -4.20 15.03
N ALA A 59 23.78 -4.11 16.36
CA ALA A 59 25.05 -4.12 17.07
C ALA A 59 25.84 -5.43 16.90
N LEU A 60 25.14 -6.54 16.66
CA LEU A 60 25.70 -7.86 16.31
C LEU A 60 26.03 -8.00 14.81
N GLY A 61 25.62 -7.07 13.95
CA GLY A 61 25.74 -7.20 12.49
C GLY A 61 24.86 -8.30 11.91
N ALA A 62 23.74 -8.61 12.57
CA ALA A 62 22.80 -9.66 12.21
C ALA A 62 21.41 -9.09 11.87
N SER A 63 21.33 -7.84 11.40
CA SER A 63 20.08 -7.17 11.00
C SER A 63 19.27 -8.00 10.01
N ASN A 64 19.95 -8.65 9.06
CA ASN A 64 19.35 -9.45 8.01
C ASN A 64 18.64 -10.70 8.53
N GLN A 65 18.86 -11.09 9.79
CA GLN A 65 18.13 -12.22 10.39
C GLN A 65 16.63 -11.95 10.53
N MET A 66 16.22 -10.68 10.58
CA MET A 66 14.81 -10.32 10.62
C MET A 66 14.06 -10.67 9.32
N ASP A 67 14.75 -10.65 8.19
CA ASP A 67 14.15 -10.94 6.88
C ASP A 67 13.67 -12.40 6.78
N PHE A 68 14.21 -13.30 7.61
CA PHE A 68 13.85 -14.72 7.63
C PHE A 68 12.63 -15.04 8.51
N VAL A 69 12.16 -14.11 9.36
CA VAL A 69 11.19 -14.43 10.42
C VAL A 69 9.83 -14.92 9.90
N LEU A 70 9.51 -14.68 8.63
CA LEU A 70 8.31 -15.21 7.97
C LEU A 70 8.57 -15.56 6.49
N LEU A 71 9.82 -15.86 6.12
CA LEU A 71 10.17 -16.09 4.72
C LEU A 71 9.51 -17.35 4.16
N ASP A 72 9.52 -18.44 4.95
CA ASP A 72 8.80 -19.67 4.66
C ASP A 72 7.62 -19.83 5.63
N ASP A 73 6.45 -19.34 5.24
CA ASP A 73 5.18 -19.59 5.92
C ASP A 73 4.31 -20.58 5.12
N PRO A 74 4.45 -21.90 5.37
CA PRO A 74 3.65 -22.91 4.69
C PRO A 74 2.17 -22.79 5.06
N THR A 75 1.86 -22.36 6.28
CA THR A 75 0.47 -22.16 6.73
C THR A 75 -0.16 -21.01 5.96
N GLY A 76 0.55 -19.89 5.85
CA GLY A 76 0.16 -18.74 5.05
C GLY A 76 -0.07 -19.13 3.59
N THR A 77 0.80 -19.95 3.02
CA THR A 77 0.68 -20.44 1.63
C THR A 77 -0.61 -21.25 1.43
N VAL A 78 -0.91 -22.19 2.33
CA VAL A 78 -2.15 -23.00 2.28
C VAL A 78 -3.39 -22.12 2.44
N LEU A 79 -3.34 -21.14 3.35
CA LEU A 79 -4.43 -20.18 3.55
C LEU A 79 -4.64 -19.29 2.31
N MET A 80 -3.58 -18.89 1.61
CA MET A 80 -3.70 -18.14 0.36
C MET A 80 -4.31 -19.00 -0.77
N GLN A 81 -3.85 -20.24 -0.91
CA GLN A 81 -4.36 -21.17 -1.92
C GLN A 81 -5.85 -21.49 -1.72
N SER A 82 -6.28 -21.70 -0.48
CA SER A 82 -7.70 -21.95 -0.17
C SER A 82 -8.62 -20.75 -0.45
N ARG A 83 -8.10 -19.52 -0.45
CA ARG A 83 -8.84 -18.27 -0.71
C ARG A 83 -8.98 -17.92 -2.19
N VAL A 84 -8.32 -18.65 -3.10
CA VAL A 84 -8.45 -18.41 -4.54
C VAL A 84 -9.88 -18.78 -4.98
N ARG A 85 -10.68 -17.78 -5.35
CA ARG A 85 -11.99 -18.00 -6.01
C ARG A 85 -11.73 -18.84 -7.26
N LYS A 86 -12.36 -20.03 -7.34
CA LYS A 86 -12.40 -20.82 -8.57
C LYS A 86 -13.00 -19.91 -9.66
N LYS A 87 -12.25 -19.68 -10.76
CA LYS A 87 -12.80 -18.98 -11.93
C LYS A 87 -14.10 -19.68 -12.33
N ALA A 88 -15.13 -18.89 -12.66
CA ALA A 88 -16.36 -19.44 -13.22
C ALA A 88 -16.00 -20.36 -14.40
N ALA A 89 -16.66 -21.53 -14.48
CA ALA A 89 -16.44 -22.50 -15.54
C ALA A 89 -16.46 -21.81 -16.92
N PRO A 90 -15.65 -22.26 -17.89
CA PRO A 90 -15.75 -21.74 -19.25
C PRO A 90 -17.20 -21.84 -19.69
N ILE A 91 -17.77 -20.73 -20.16
CA ILE A 91 -19.11 -20.71 -20.74
C ILE A 91 -19.07 -21.74 -21.88
N LYS A 92 -19.85 -22.84 -21.76
CA LYS A 92 -19.99 -23.81 -22.84
C LYS A 92 -20.40 -23.03 -24.09
N PRO A 93 -19.73 -23.19 -25.26
CA PRO A 93 -20.15 -22.48 -26.45
C PRO A 93 -21.63 -22.76 -26.69
N PRO A 94 -22.44 -21.73 -26.98
CA PRO A 94 -23.87 -21.93 -27.17
C PRO A 94 -24.06 -22.99 -28.26
N GLU A 95 -24.96 -23.94 -28.01
CA GLU A 95 -25.31 -24.97 -28.98
C GLU A 95 -25.65 -24.31 -30.32
N PRO A 96 -25.30 -24.92 -31.47
CA PRO A 96 -25.60 -24.33 -32.77
C PRO A 96 -27.10 -24.10 -32.87
N THR A 97 -27.52 -22.84 -32.78
CA THR A 97 -28.92 -22.48 -32.92
C THR A 97 -29.35 -22.84 -34.34
N PRO A 98 -30.53 -23.44 -34.54
CA PRO A 98 -31.06 -23.63 -35.88
C PRO A 98 -31.05 -22.28 -36.59
N TYR A 99 -30.39 -22.19 -37.75
CA TYR A 99 -30.35 -20.96 -38.52
C TYR A 99 -31.79 -20.53 -38.86
N VAL A 100 -32.24 -19.44 -38.23
CA VAL A 100 -33.44 -18.73 -38.63
C VAL A 100 -33.03 -17.67 -39.65
N PRO A 101 -33.54 -17.71 -40.89
CA PRO A 101 -33.21 -16.70 -41.88
C PRO A 101 -33.63 -15.32 -41.36
N ILE A 102 -32.67 -14.39 -41.39
CA ILE A 102 -32.87 -13.00 -40.98
C ILE A 102 -33.98 -12.42 -41.86
N ARG A 103 -35.12 -12.02 -41.28
CA ARG A 103 -36.13 -11.21 -41.98
C ARG A 103 -35.40 -9.98 -42.54
N GLN A 104 -35.34 -9.88 -43.87
CA GLN A 104 -34.71 -8.74 -44.54
C GLN A 104 -35.38 -7.46 -44.02
N LYS A 105 -34.60 -6.60 -43.38
CA LYS A 105 -35.12 -5.32 -42.87
C LYS A 105 -35.65 -4.50 -44.05
N PRO A 106 -36.81 -3.83 -43.92
CA PRO A 106 -37.31 -2.99 -45.00
C PRO A 106 -36.28 -1.92 -45.35
N LYS A 107 -36.07 -1.69 -46.66
CA LYS A 107 -35.08 -0.74 -47.16
C LYS A 107 -35.50 0.67 -46.75
N LEU A 108 -34.72 1.30 -45.86
CA LEU A 108 -35.00 2.63 -45.33
C LEU A 108 -34.96 3.64 -46.48
N THR A 109 -36.09 4.25 -46.83
CA THR A 109 -36.12 5.39 -47.75
C THR A 109 -35.67 6.63 -46.99
N LEU A 110 -34.63 7.31 -47.49
CA LEU A 110 -34.22 8.61 -46.94
C LEU A 110 -35.32 9.63 -47.21
N VAL A 111 -36.14 9.91 -46.20
CA VAL A 111 -36.96 11.12 -46.18
C VAL A 111 -35.97 12.29 -46.12
N ARG A 112 -35.91 13.11 -47.18
CA ARG A 112 -35.18 14.38 -47.15
C ARG A 112 -35.86 15.24 -46.09
N LYS A 113 -35.27 15.34 -44.89
CA LYS A 113 -35.67 16.36 -43.92
C LYS A 113 -35.34 17.73 -44.51
N GLU A 114 -36.31 18.64 -44.43
CA GLU A 114 -36.10 20.05 -44.75
C GLU A 114 -34.95 20.62 -43.91
N PRO A 115 -34.18 21.59 -44.44
CA PRO A 115 -33.02 22.11 -43.74
C PRO A 115 -33.44 22.80 -42.43
N VAL A 116 -32.82 22.38 -41.34
CA VAL A 116 -32.95 23.01 -40.02
C VAL A 116 -32.57 24.48 -40.14
N LYS A 117 -33.47 25.39 -39.71
CA LYS A 117 -33.25 26.84 -39.75
C LYS A 117 -31.99 27.19 -38.94
N LYS A 118 -31.04 27.88 -39.57
CA LYS A 118 -29.85 28.45 -38.93
C LYS A 118 -30.26 29.64 -38.05
N GLY A 119 -30.06 29.50 -36.74
CA GLY A 119 -30.28 30.53 -35.73
C GLY A 119 -30.68 29.84 -34.44
N GLU A 120 -29.94 30.08 -33.35
CA GLU A 120 -29.98 29.36 -32.07
C GLU A 120 -29.08 28.12 -31.97
N ILE A 121 -27.81 28.28 -32.36
CA ILE A 121 -26.73 27.64 -31.61
C ILE A 121 -26.15 28.77 -30.76
N GLY A 122 -26.44 28.75 -29.46
CA GLY A 122 -25.82 29.66 -28.51
C GLY A 122 -24.31 29.66 -28.74
N GLU A 123 -23.76 30.86 -28.87
CA GLU A 123 -22.35 31.09 -29.16
C GLU A 123 -21.50 30.26 -28.20
N ALA A 124 -20.64 29.41 -28.76
CA ALA A 124 -19.67 28.67 -27.99
C ALA A 124 -18.80 29.70 -27.25
N ILE A 125 -18.96 29.79 -25.92
CA ILE A 125 -18.13 30.64 -25.07
C ILE A 125 -16.68 30.23 -25.36
N THR A 126 -15.93 31.14 -25.97
CA THR A 126 -14.56 30.85 -26.39
C THR A 126 -13.70 30.62 -25.15
N LEU A 127 -12.67 29.77 -25.28
CA LEU A 127 -11.75 29.43 -24.17
C LEU A 127 -11.13 30.68 -23.52
N GLU A 128 -11.06 31.78 -24.27
CA GLU A 128 -10.57 33.09 -23.83
C GLU A 128 -11.49 33.73 -22.77
N ASP A 129 -12.80 33.58 -22.91
CA ASP A 129 -13.78 34.08 -21.95
C ASP A 129 -13.76 33.28 -20.63
N MET A 130 -13.54 31.96 -20.70
CA MET A 130 -13.35 31.13 -19.50
C MET A 130 -12.08 31.51 -18.72
N VAL A 131 -10.98 31.81 -19.42
CA VAL A 131 -9.72 32.23 -18.78
C VAL A 131 -9.84 33.61 -18.13
N LYS A 132 -10.65 34.51 -18.71
CA LYS A 132 -10.91 35.84 -18.16
C LYS A 132 -11.68 35.77 -16.84
N VAL A 133 -12.72 34.93 -16.77
CA VAL A 133 -13.49 34.70 -15.53
C VAL A 133 -12.60 34.12 -14.41
N ILE A 134 -11.69 33.19 -14.74
CA ILE A 134 -10.77 32.62 -13.75
C ILE A 134 -9.77 33.67 -13.25
N ARG A 135 -9.24 34.54 -14.12
CA ARG A 135 -8.34 35.63 -13.69
C ARG A 135 -9.03 36.64 -12.79
N GLU A 136 -10.23 37.08 -13.13
CA GLU A 136 -10.99 38.02 -12.29
C GLU A 136 -11.30 37.44 -10.91
N SER A 137 -11.57 36.13 -10.82
CA SER A 137 -11.77 35.45 -9.53
C SER A 137 -10.49 35.39 -8.68
N ILE A 138 -9.32 35.23 -9.30
CA ILE A 138 -8.02 35.22 -8.60
C ILE A 138 -7.64 36.63 -8.12
N GLU A 139 -7.94 37.68 -8.90
CA GLU A 139 -7.68 39.07 -8.49
C GLU A 139 -8.60 39.55 -7.37
N LYS A 140 -9.88 39.13 -7.37
CA LYS A 140 -10.79 39.40 -6.26
C LYS A 140 -10.31 38.76 -4.95
N SER A 141 -9.76 37.54 -5.02
CA SER A 141 -9.21 36.84 -3.86
C SER A 141 -7.90 37.46 -3.32
N LYS A 142 -7.19 38.30 -4.10
CA LYS A 142 -5.97 39.00 -3.64
C LYS A 142 -6.24 40.41 -3.10
N LYS A 143 -7.46 40.94 -3.24
CA LYS A 143 -7.79 42.34 -2.88
C LYS A 143 -8.35 42.51 -1.46
N ASP A 144 -8.49 41.41 -0.70
CA ASP A 144 -8.75 41.45 0.73
C ASP A 144 -7.44 41.13 1.50
N PRO A 145 -6.59 42.14 1.78
CA PRO A 145 -5.58 41.98 2.81
C PRO A 145 -6.30 41.89 4.16
N ASP A 146 -6.08 40.79 4.86
CA ASP A 146 -6.50 40.56 6.25
C ASP A 146 -6.27 41.82 7.12
N PRO A 147 -7.32 42.50 7.61
CA PRO A 147 -7.15 43.61 8.55
C PRO A 147 -6.99 43.02 9.94
N GLY A 148 -5.83 42.42 10.24
CA GLY A 148 -5.80 41.50 11.38
C GLY A 148 -4.49 41.14 12.04
N ASN A 149 -3.35 41.81 11.78
CA ASN A 149 -2.20 41.64 12.69
C ASN A 149 -1.48 42.96 12.98
N LYS A 150 -2.01 43.70 13.97
CA LYS A 150 -1.27 44.74 14.70
C LYS A 150 -1.28 44.37 16.19
N LYS A 151 -0.07 44.01 16.63
CA LYS A 151 0.51 44.13 17.98
C LYS A 151 -0.13 43.34 19.12
#